data_AF-A0A239NC90-F1
#
_entry.id   AF-A0A239NC90-F1
#
_cell.length_a   1.000
_cell.length_b   1.000
_cell.length_c   1.000
_cell.angle_alpha   90.00
_cell.angle_beta   90.00
_cell.angle_gamma   90.00
#
_symmetry.space_group_name_H-M   'P 1'
#
loop_
_entity.id
_entity.type
_entity.pdbx_description
1 polymer ?
#
loop_
_entity_poly.entity_id
_entity_poly.type
_entity_poly.pdbx_seq_one_letter_code
_entity_poly.pdbx_strand_id
1 'polypeptide(L)'
;MPESVLAEPLAQGCFDGVAVTAEGAPLAFASLAARGANAGQLWDLASGAALGAPIPGFPADTAAWAFGVPAGAPTVAWTYRDRVHVHDLATGHEAVIDGEPDLLGLTVHHGHAAVVTVFGPASDASVAVWDALTGERLTESSVWLGHGTAIDRWILHAAPATGPLVGLPGDAGVTVLDVERGEEIAALPGGYAVLSPSPDGLVLVQPGPAGLRVTGLDGEALAVLETPGPSDRVAASLVDGSLMVAAALRDEPGIILAWDAASLAPSHRVKVPAPVNDLALAPDGTLVVATDEALQTARLCG
;
A
#
# COMPACT_ATOMS: atom_id res chain seq x y z
N MET A 1 -26.12 -12.13 6.04
CA MET A 1 -26.11 -11.11 4.98
C MET A 1 -25.19 -10.00 5.47
N PRO A 2 -24.25 -9.52 4.64
CA PRO A 2 -23.33 -8.46 5.07
C PRO A 2 -24.09 -7.18 5.36
N GLU A 3 -23.59 -6.39 6.30
CA GLU A 3 -24.08 -5.04 6.59
C GLU A 3 -23.83 -4.14 5.38
N SER A 4 -24.87 -3.43 4.93
CA SER A 4 -24.73 -2.50 3.81
C SER A 4 -24.28 -1.14 4.34
N VAL A 5 -23.09 -0.70 3.91
CA VAL A 5 -22.52 0.60 4.26
C VAL A 5 -22.48 1.47 3.00
N LEU A 6 -22.80 2.75 3.13
CA LEU A 6 -22.61 3.72 2.04
C LEU A 6 -21.32 4.49 2.33
N ALA A 7 -20.40 4.54 1.36
CA ALA A 7 -19.21 5.33 1.50
C ALA A 7 -19.53 6.83 1.38
N GLU A 8 -18.96 7.63 2.27
CA GLU A 8 -19.18 9.07 2.35
C GLU A 8 -18.01 9.82 1.69
N PRO A 9 -18.26 10.92 0.96
CA PRO A 9 -17.18 11.66 0.32
C PRO A 9 -16.36 12.44 1.35
N LEU A 10 -15.05 12.15 1.39
CA LEU A 10 -14.05 12.92 2.13
C LEU A 10 -13.61 14.15 1.34
N ALA A 11 -13.40 13.99 0.03
CA ALA A 11 -13.05 15.07 -0.87
C ALA A 11 -13.58 14.80 -2.29
N GLN A 12 -13.98 15.84 -3.01
CA GLN A 12 -14.39 15.76 -4.42
C GLN A 12 -13.16 15.88 -5.33
N GLY A 13 -13.13 15.11 -6.42
CA GLY A 13 -12.03 15.10 -7.37
C GLY A 13 -11.71 13.71 -7.89
N CYS A 14 -10.86 13.63 -8.91
CA CYS A 14 -10.40 12.36 -9.44
C CYS A 14 -9.13 11.94 -8.69
N PHE A 15 -9.17 10.77 -8.03
CA PHE A 15 -8.07 10.22 -7.26
C PHE A 15 -7.60 8.91 -7.89
N ASP A 16 -6.30 8.84 -8.20
CA ASP A 16 -5.70 7.70 -8.89
C ASP A 16 -5.23 6.61 -7.92
N GLY A 17 -4.76 7.00 -6.73
CA GLY A 17 -4.16 6.11 -5.75
C GLY A 17 -4.29 6.64 -4.33
N VAL A 18 -4.34 5.72 -3.36
CA VAL A 18 -4.45 6.05 -1.93
C VAL A 18 -3.66 5.08 -1.08
N ALA A 19 -2.97 5.59 -0.07
CA ALA A 19 -2.29 4.82 0.95
C ALA A 19 -2.66 5.37 2.33
N VAL A 20 -2.61 4.51 3.34
CA VAL A 20 -2.91 4.88 4.72
C VAL A 20 -1.81 4.42 5.65
N THR A 21 -1.74 5.04 6.81
CA THR A 21 -0.83 4.60 7.87
C THR A 21 -1.25 3.22 8.39
N ALA A 22 -0.30 2.29 8.46
CA ALA A 22 -0.54 0.94 8.96
C ALA A 22 -0.58 0.85 10.50
N GLU A 23 -0.14 1.90 11.21
CA GLU A 23 -0.18 2.02 12.67
C GLU A 23 -0.32 3.50 13.07
N GLY A 24 -0.68 3.76 14.33
CA GLY A 24 -0.73 5.11 14.89
C GLY A 24 -1.97 5.92 14.46
N ALA A 25 -1.79 7.23 14.27
CA ALA A 25 -2.88 8.11 13.86
C ALA A 25 -3.37 7.75 12.44
N PRO A 26 -4.69 7.62 12.21
CA PRO A 26 -5.22 7.21 10.92
C PRO A 26 -5.11 8.36 9.91
N LEU A 27 -4.04 8.34 9.11
CA LEU A 27 -3.82 9.30 8.03
C LEU A 27 -3.97 8.62 6.68
N ALA A 28 -4.44 9.37 5.69
CA ALA A 28 -4.45 8.96 4.29
C ALA A 28 -3.64 9.93 3.44
N PHE A 29 -2.88 9.40 2.50
CA PHE A 29 -2.24 10.16 1.45
C PHE A 29 -2.79 9.69 0.11
N ALA A 30 -3.16 10.62 -0.77
CA ALA A 30 -3.75 10.28 -2.07
C ALA A 30 -3.19 11.15 -3.19
N SER A 31 -3.05 10.54 -4.37
CA SER A 31 -2.80 11.24 -5.62
C SER A 31 -4.11 11.79 -6.18
N LEU A 32 -4.19 13.10 -6.32
CA LEU A 32 -5.30 13.84 -6.92
C LEU A 32 -4.93 14.31 -8.33
N ALA A 33 -5.73 13.93 -9.31
CA ALA A 33 -5.64 14.46 -10.66
C ALA A 33 -6.15 15.92 -10.69
N ALA A 34 -5.32 16.82 -11.22
CA ALA A 34 -5.65 18.24 -11.36
C ALA A 34 -5.31 18.78 -12.75
N ARG A 35 -5.89 19.93 -13.11
CA ARG A 35 -5.64 20.58 -14.41
C ARG A 35 -4.19 21.08 -14.49
N GLY A 36 -3.34 20.30 -15.15
CA GLY A 36 -1.96 20.66 -15.49
C GLY A 36 -0.95 19.64 -14.96
N ALA A 37 -1.04 19.31 -13.68
CA ALA A 37 -0.24 18.26 -13.04
C ALA A 37 -0.99 17.70 -11.84
N ASN A 38 -0.79 16.41 -11.56
CA ASN A 38 -1.30 15.75 -10.37
C ASN A 38 -0.67 16.35 -9.10
N ALA A 39 -1.37 16.20 -7.98
CA ALA A 39 -0.92 16.65 -6.68
C ALA A 39 -1.10 15.55 -5.62
N GLY A 40 -0.18 15.48 -4.67
CA GLY A 40 -0.29 14.62 -3.50
C GLY A 40 -0.86 15.42 -2.34
N GLN A 41 -1.77 14.83 -1.57
CA GLN A 41 -2.38 15.51 -0.42
C GLN A 41 -2.51 14.54 0.75
N LEU A 42 -2.37 15.07 1.96
CA LEU A 42 -2.53 14.34 3.21
C LEU A 42 -3.89 14.68 3.84
N TRP A 43 -4.53 13.68 4.45
CA TRP A 43 -5.76 13.83 5.23
C TRP A 43 -5.63 13.15 6.59
N ASP A 44 -6.24 13.78 7.58
CA ASP A 44 -6.56 13.18 8.86
C ASP A 44 -7.94 12.49 8.76
N LEU A 45 -7.98 11.16 8.89
CA LEU A 45 -9.22 10.39 8.72
C LEU A 45 -10.17 10.50 9.92
N ALA A 46 -9.70 10.94 11.08
CA ALA A 46 -10.53 11.11 12.27
C ALA A 46 -11.38 12.38 12.18
N SER A 47 -10.79 13.46 11.65
CA SER A 47 -11.44 14.76 11.48
C SER A 47 -12.00 14.98 10.08
N GLY A 48 -11.53 14.22 9.09
CA GLY A 48 -11.82 14.41 7.67
C GLY A 48 -11.14 15.64 7.07
N ALA A 49 -10.18 16.25 7.78
CA ALA A 49 -9.52 17.47 7.35
C ALA A 49 -8.30 17.16 6.47
N ALA A 50 -8.14 17.93 5.39
CA ALA A 50 -6.89 17.98 4.65
C ALA A 50 -5.80 18.64 5.51
N LEU A 51 -4.61 18.04 5.53
CA LEU A 51 -3.44 18.51 6.29
C LEU A 51 -2.37 19.05 5.33
N GLY A 52 -1.84 20.24 5.64
CA GLY A 52 -0.81 20.87 4.81
C GLY A 52 -1.31 21.31 3.43
N ALA A 53 -0.39 21.85 2.62
CA ALA A 53 -0.68 22.22 1.24
C ALA A 53 -0.46 21.01 0.31
N PRO A 54 -1.20 20.89 -0.81
CA PRO A 54 -0.94 19.86 -1.80
C PRO A 54 0.49 19.94 -2.36
N ILE A 55 1.14 18.79 -2.49
CA ILE A 55 2.46 18.63 -3.12
C ILE A 55 2.27 18.61 -4.65
N PRO A 56 2.76 19.61 -5.41
CA PRO A 56 2.53 19.69 -6.85
C PRO A 56 3.43 18.72 -7.64
N GLY A 57 2.96 18.27 -8.80
CA GLY A 57 3.75 17.41 -9.69
C GLY A 57 3.87 15.96 -9.21
N PHE A 58 2.95 15.53 -8.36
CA PHE A 58 2.94 14.18 -7.78
C PHE A 58 2.55 13.13 -8.84
N PRO A 59 3.12 11.92 -8.84
CA PRO A 59 2.78 10.91 -9.84
C PRO A 59 1.37 10.33 -9.66
N ALA A 60 0.70 10.02 -10.78
CA ALA A 60 -0.56 9.27 -10.78
C ALA A 60 -0.35 7.78 -10.45
N ASP A 61 0.76 7.22 -10.94
CA ASP A 61 1.08 5.80 -10.81
C ASP A 61 1.45 5.46 -9.37
N THR A 62 0.79 4.47 -8.76
CA THR A 62 1.06 4.01 -7.39
C THR A 62 2.43 3.35 -7.25
N ALA A 63 3.07 2.94 -8.35
CA ALA A 63 4.46 2.46 -8.36
C ALA A 63 5.48 3.53 -7.96
N ALA A 64 5.13 4.78 -8.25
CA ALA A 64 6.04 5.91 -8.25
C ALA A 64 6.01 6.68 -6.91
N TRP A 65 5.26 6.20 -5.93
CA TRP A 65 5.21 6.81 -4.60
C TRP A 65 4.83 5.80 -3.51
N ALA A 66 5.19 6.14 -2.28
CA ALA A 66 4.91 5.35 -1.10
C ALA A 66 4.62 6.27 0.09
N PHE A 67 3.74 5.82 0.98
CA PHE A 67 3.35 6.56 2.19
C PHE A 67 3.22 5.62 3.37
N GLY A 68 3.67 6.06 4.54
CA GLY A 68 3.59 5.29 5.77
C GLY A 68 4.12 6.09 6.96
N VAL A 69 4.34 5.39 8.08
CA VAL A 69 4.93 5.98 9.30
C VAL A 69 6.22 5.28 9.70
N PRO A 70 7.22 5.19 8.79
CA PRO A 70 8.49 4.55 9.11
C PRO A 70 9.16 5.28 10.29
N ALA A 71 9.66 4.52 11.25
CA ALA A 71 10.22 5.04 12.51
C ALA A 71 9.30 6.03 13.26
N GLY A 72 7.97 5.91 13.10
CA GLY A 72 6.97 6.67 13.85
C GLY A 72 6.63 8.06 13.32
N ALA A 73 7.16 8.45 12.15
CA ALA A 73 6.87 9.75 11.54
C ALA A 73 6.18 9.57 10.17
N PRO A 74 5.04 10.25 9.91
CA PRO A 74 4.39 10.20 8.60
C PRO A 74 5.35 10.69 7.52
N THR A 75 5.64 9.82 6.57
CA THR A 75 6.61 10.06 5.50
C THR A 75 5.99 9.69 4.18
N VAL A 76 6.19 10.55 3.17
CA VAL A 76 5.86 10.25 1.77
C VAL A 76 7.12 10.31 0.94
N ALA A 77 7.34 9.29 0.09
CA ALA A 77 8.37 9.31 -0.92
C ALA A 77 7.73 9.23 -2.30
N TRP A 78 8.24 9.98 -3.29
CA TRP A 78 7.73 9.94 -4.65
C TRP A 78 8.80 10.27 -5.69
N THR A 79 8.64 9.77 -6.90
CA THR A 79 9.51 10.11 -8.02
C THR A 79 9.00 11.39 -8.71
N TYR A 80 9.90 12.35 -8.94
CA TYR A 80 9.61 13.53 -9.74
C TYR A 80 10.89 14.04 -10.42
N ARG A 81 10.84 14.24 -11.74
CA ARG A 81 11.98 14.74 -12.55
C ARG A 81 13.28 13.98 -12.28
N ASP A 82 13.22 12.66 -12.48
CA ASP A 82 14.38 11.75 -12.43
C ASP A 82 15.07 11.68 -11.06
N ARG A 83 14.30 11.96 -10.00
CA ARG A 83 14.73 11.95 -8.61
C ARG A 83 13.64 11.37 -7.72
N VAL A 84 14.05 10.83 -6.59
CA VAL A 84 13.14 10.47 -5.49
C VAL A 84 13.17 11.60 -4.47
N HIS A 85 12.01 12.15 -4.17
CA HIS A 85 11.78 13.10 -3.10
C HIS A 85 11.21 12.37 -1.89
N VAL A 86 11.67 12.72 -0.70
CA VAL A 86 11.25 12.10 0.56
C VAL A 86 10.89 13.21 1.51
N HIS A 87 9.65 13.25 1.95
CA HIS A 87 9.14 14.32 2.79
C HIS A 87 8.64 13.75 4.13
N ASP A 88 9.26 14.22 5.21
CA ASP A 88 8.78 14.02 6.56
C ASP A 88 7.65 15.03 6.80
N LEU A 89 6.41 14.55 6.84
CA LEU A 89 5.20 15.38 6.94
C LEU A 89 5.00 15.96 8.35
N ALA A 90 5.73 15.46 9.37
CA ALA A 90 5.67 15.99 10.72
C ALA A 90 6.54 17.24 10.91
N THR A 91 7.71 17.24 10.28
CA THR A 91 8.72 18.31 10.40
C THR A 91 8.74 19.24 9.18
N GLY A 92 8.22 18.78 8.04
CA GLY A 92 8.33 19.45 6.74
C GLY A 92 9.72 19.32 6.10
N HIS A 93 10.60 18.48 6.66
CA HIS A 93 11.92 18.23 6.09
C HIS A 93 11.81 17.43 4.78
N GLU A 94 12.66 17.75 3.82
CA GLU A 94 12.72 17.08 2.52
C GLU A 94 14.14 16.63 2.22
N ALA A 95 14.29 15.34 1.90
CA ALA A 95 15.50 14.76 1.33
C ALA A 95 15.28 14.42 -0.15
N VAL A 96 16.36 14.42 -0.93
CA VAL A 96 16.33 14.12 -2.36
C VAL A 96 17.41 13.10 -2.67
N ILE A 97 17.01 12.03 -3.36
CA ILE A 97 17.88 10.94 -3.83
C ILE A 97 17.90 11.00 -5.35
N ASP A 98 19.09 10.98 -5.94
CA ASP A 98 19.25 10.98 -7.40
C ASP A 98 18.92 9.59 -7.97
N GLY A 99 18.14 9.56 -9.04
CA GLY A 99 17.77 8.33 -9.74
C GLY A 99 16.28 8.24 -10.04
N GLU A 100 15.96 7.48 -11.08
CA GLU A 100 14.59 7.15 -11.49
C GLU A 100 14.40 5.65 -11.28
N PRO A 101 13.93 5.22 -10.09
CA PRO A 101 13.75 3.81 -9.82
C PRO A 101 12.50 3.27 -10.52
N ASP A 102 12.53 1.99 -10.86
CA ASP A 102 11.38 1.27 -11.40
C ASP A 102 10.32 1.07 -10.32
N LEU A 103 10.75 0.80 -9.06
CA LEU A 103 9.87 0.74 -7.89
C LEU A 103 10.35 1.60 -6.72
N LEU A 104 9.39 2.09 -5.95
CA LEU A 104 9.62 2.88 -4.74
C LEU A 104 8.79 2.33 -3.56
N GLY A 105 9.38 2.34 -2.36
CA GLY A 105 8.74 1.89 -1.13
C GLY A 105 9.34 2.53 0.11
N LEU A 106 8.68 2.35 1.26
CA LEU A 106 9.15 2.78 2.57
C LEU A 106 9.37 1.57 3.48
N THR A 107 10.36 1.68 4.36
CA THR A 107 10.71 0.63 5.33
C THR A 107 11.33 1.24 6.59
N VAL A 108 11.65 0.39 7.57
CA VAL A 108 12.46 0.75 8.73
C VAL A 108 13.79 0.03 8.62
N HIS A 109 14.91 0.76 8.69
CA HIS A 109 16.25 0.19 8.66
C HIS A 109 17.02 0.61 9.92
N HIS A 110 17.35 -0.35 10.77
CA HIS A 110 17.98 -0.18 12.08
C HIS A 110 17.25 0.85 12.97
N GLY A 111 15.91 0.85 12.91
CA GLY A 111 15.06 1.77 13.67
C GLY A 111 14.93 3.18 13.07
N HIS A 112 15.54 3.44 11.91
CA HIS A 112 15.42 4.70 11.17
C HIS A 112 14.45 4.56 10.01
N ALA A 113 13.80 5.67 9.64
CA ALA A 113 12.99 5.71 8.45
C ALA A 113 13.87 5.55 7.21
N ALA A 114 13.49 4.64 6.31
CA ALA A 114 14.25 4.37 5.11
C ALA A 114 13.35 4.24 3.89
N VAL A 115 13.96 4.53 2.74
CA VAL A 115 13.35 4.43 1.41
C VAL A 115 14.00 3.26 0.69
N VAL A 116 13.19 2.45 0.04
CA VAL A 116 13.65 1.34 -0.80
C VAL A 116 13.40 1.70 -2.25
N THR A 117 14.44 1.61 -3.06
CA THR A 117 14.37 1.83 -4.50
C THR A 117 14.83 0.57 -5.23
N VAL A 118 14.13 0.19 -6.29
CA VAL A 118 14.52 -0.93 -7.15
C VAL A 118 14.83 -0.41 -8.55
N PHE A 119 15.97 -0.80 -9.10
CA PHE A 119 16.44 -0.39 -10.43
C PHE A 119 16.77 -1.60 -11.31
N GLY A 120 16.55 -1.44 -12.61
CA GLY A 120 17.08 -2.34 -13.62
C GLY A 120 16.15 -3.51 -13.95
N PRO A 121 16.56 -4.42 -14.84
CA PRO A 121 15.72 -5.53 -15.26
C PRO A 121 15.48 -6.50 -14.09
N ALA A 122 14.32 -7.16 -14.07
CA ALA A 122 13.96 -8.11 -13.00
C ALA A 122 15.00 -9.22 -12.80
N SER A 123 15.80 -9.58 -13.82
CA SER A 123 16.83 -10.61 -13.73
C SER A 123 18.11 -10.19 -13.00
N ASP A 124 18.29 -8.90 -12.73
CA ASP A 124 19.44 -8.36 -11.99
C ASP A 124 19.03 -7.03 -11.36
N ALA A 125 17.93 -7.07 -10.59
CA ALA A 125 17.35 -5.88 -10.01
C ALA A 125 18.24 -5.43 -8.84
N SER A 126 18.71 -4.17 -8.88
CA SER A 126 19.40 -3.56 -7.74
C SER A 126 18.38 -3.00 -6.78
N VAL A 127 18.43 -3.46 -5.53
CA VAL A 127 17.64 -2.94 -4.41
C VAL A 127 18.57 -2.11 -3.54
N ALA A 128 18.34 -0.80 -3.53
CA ALA A 128 19.07 0.13 -2.67
C ALA A 128 18.16 0.66 -1.55
N VAL A 129 18.73 0.78 -0.36
CA VAL A 129 18.08 1.34 0.83
C VAL A 129 18.76 2.65 1.16
N TRP A 130 17.96 3.67 1.41
CA TRP A 130 18.41 5.03 1.68
C TRP A 130 17.82 5.53 2.99
N ASP A 131 18.59 6.30 3.74
CA ASP A 131 18.08 6.98 4.91
C ASP A 131 17.11 8.08 4.47
N ALA A 132 15.88 8.04 4.99
CA ALA A 132 14.80 8.94 4.56
C ALA A 132 15.05 10.40 4.97
N LEU A 133 15.86 10.63 6.01
CA LEU A 133 16.14 11.97 6.53
C LEU A 133 17.27 12.66 5.76
N THR A 134 18.32 11.92 5.41
CA THR A 134 19.54 12.45 4.82
C THR A 134 19.63 12.22 3.32
N GLY A 135 18.93 11.22 2.79
CA GLY A 135 19.08 10.74 1.41
C GLY A 135 20.37 9.94 1.19
N GLU A 136 21.11 9.60 2.24
CA GLU A 136 22.34 8.81 2.12
C GLU A 136 22.02 7.32 1.87
N ARG A 137 22.79 6.68 0.99
CA ARG A 137 22.65 5.25 0.72
C ARG A 137 23.17 4.43 1.89
N LEU A 138 22.31 3.61 2.47
CA LEU A 138 22.62 2.73 3.60
C LEU A 138 23.18 1.39 3.14
N THR A 139 22.49 0.74 2.21
CA THR A 139 22.91 -0.55 1.65
C THR A 139 22.40 -0.71 0.21
N GLU A 140 23.00 -1.64 -0.51
CA GLU A 140 22.63 -2.04 -1.87
C GLU A 140 22.86 -3.54 -2.01
N SER A 141 21.89 -4.22 -2.64
CA SER A 141 21.94 -5.64 -2.92
C SER A 141 21.32 -5.93 -4.27
N SER A 142 21.74 -7.02 -4.92
CA SER A 142 21.10 -7.49 -6.16
C SER A 142 20.13 -8.62 -5.82
N VAL A 143 18.96 -8.59 -6.43
CA VAL A 143 17.94 -9.64 -6.30
C VAL A 143 17.49 -10.09 -7.68
N TRP A 144 17.18 -11.37 -7.80
CA TRP A 144 16.60 -11.95 -9.00
C TRP A 144 15.08 -12.05 -8.81
N LEU A 145 14.31 -11.25 -9.54
CA LEU A 145 12.84 -11.21 -9.51
C LEU A 145 12.19 -11.95 -10.68
N GLY A 146 12.96 -12.36 -11.69
CA GLY A 146 12.41 -13.06 -12.85
C GLY A 146 13.24 -12.89 -14.11
N HIS A 147 12.66 -13.32 -15.24
CA HIS A 147 13.24 -13.09 -16.57
C HIS A 147 12.57 -11.91 -17.30
N GLY A 148 11.47 -11.40 -16.75
CA GLY A 148 10.67 -10.31 -17.26
C GLY A 148 11.38 -8.98 -17.20
N THR A 149 10.98 -8.08 -18.09
CA THR A 149 11.49 -6.70 -18.10
C THR A 149 10.64 -5.76 -17.25
N ALA A 150 9.50 -6.25 -16.73
CA ALA A 150 8.60 -5.49 -15.89
C ALA A 150 8.74 -6.01 -14.46
N ILE A 151 9.38 -5.20 -13.62
CA ILE A 151 9.16 -5.35 -12.20
C ILE A 151 7.70 -4.93 -11.97
N ASP A 152 6.92 -5.82 -11.36
CA ASP A 152 5.50 -5.55 -11.09
C ASP A 152 5.40 -4.28 -10.24
N ARG A 153 4.52 -3.37 -10.67
CA ARG A 153 4.56 -1.92 -10.43
C ARG A 153 4.29 -1.45 -8.98
N TRP A 154 4.73 -2.14 -7.94
CA TRP A 154 4.67 -1.64 -6.56
C TRP A 154 5.57 -2.45 -5.61
N ILE A 155 5.93 -1.85 -4.48
CA ILE A 155 6.55 -2.56 -3.34
C ILE A 155 5.48 -2.83 -2.28
N LEU A 156 5.38 -4.08 -1.83
CA LEU A 156 4.51 -4.46 -0.73
C LEU A 156 5.17 -4.11 0.60
N HIS A 157 4.58 -3.16 1.33
CA HIS A 157 5.05 -2.77 2.65
C HIS A 157 3.90 -2.16 3.46
N ALA A 158 4.07 -2.19 4.78
CA ALA A 158 3.17 -1.56 5.74
C ALA A 158 4.05 -1.08 6.91
N ALA A 159 4.82 0.00 6.72
CA ALA A 159 5.76 0.46 7.73
C ALA A 159 5.01 1.16 8.89
N PRO A 160 5.34 0.86 10.17
CA PRO A 160 6.45 0.04 10.66
C PRO A 160 6.10 -1.44 10.90
N ALA A 161 4.85 -1.88 10.68
CA ALA A 161 4.41 -3.25 10.92
C ALA A 161 5.26 -4.31 10.18
N THR A 162 5.81 -3.93 9.03
CA THR A 162 6.72 -4.77 8.24
C THR A 162 8.19 -4.70 8.68
N GLY A 163 8.56 -3.78 9.55
CA GLY A 163 9.95 -3.55 9.97
C GLY A 163 10.87 -3.35 8.76
N PRO A 164 11.97 -4.12 8.63
CA PRO A 164 12.88 -4.06 7.49
C PRO A 164 12.43 -4.90 6.29
N LEU A 165 11.24 -5.51 6.34
CA LEU A 165 10.78 -6.40 5.30
C LEU A 165 10.08 -5.63 4.19
N VAL A 166 10.39 -5.98 2.94
CA VAL A 166 9.66 -5.52 1.76
C VAL A 166 9.32 -6.69 0.85
N GLY A 167 8.12 -6.69 0.28
CA GLY A 167 7.74 -7.64 -0.76
C GLY A 167 7.96 -7.04 -2.14
N LEU A 168 8.73 -7.72 -2.98
CA LEU A 168 9.03 -7.37 -4.35
C LEU A 168 8.33 -8.35 -5.29
N PRO A 169 7.30 -7.91 -6.04
CA PRO A 169 6.62 -8.75 -7.00
C PRO A 169 7.45 -8.90 -8.28
N GLY A 170 7.45 -10.11 -8.85
CA GLY A 170 8.12 -10.48 -10.09
C GLY A 170 7.47 -11.71 -10.73
N ASP A 171 8.04 -12.22 -11.82
CA ASP A 171 7.40 -13.26 -12.66
C ASP A 171 7.07 -14.55 -11.88
N ALA A 172 7.97 -14.96 -10.99
CA ALA A 172 7.85 -16.19 -10.21
C ALA A 172 6.96 -16.01 -8.97
N GLY A 173 6.82 -14.75 -8.54
CA GLY A 173 5.84 -14.33 -7.55
C GLY A 173 6.33 -13.21 -6.67
N VAL A 174 6.00 -13.24 -5.39
CA VAL A 174 6.40 -12.21 -4.43
C VAL A 174 7.62 -12.70 -3.65
N THR A 175 8.74 -12.00 -3.82
CA THR A 175 9.96 -12.20 -3.02
C THR A 175 9.91 -11.26 -1.81
N VAL A 176 9.93 -11.81 -0.60
CA VAL A 176 10.04 -11.01 0.63
C VAL A 176 11.51 -10.92 1.03
N LEU A 177 12.03 -9.69 1.02
CA LEU A 177 13.41 -9.36 1.30
C LEU A 177 13.51 -8.70 2.67
N ASP A 178 14.44 -9.16 3.51
CA ASP A 178 14.92 -8.39 4.65
C ASP A 178 16.01 -7.43 4.16
N VAL A 179 15.68 -6.14 4.12
CA VAL A 179 16.56 -5.12 3.54
C VAL A 179 17.70 -4.70 4.47
N GLU A 180 17.62 -5.02 5.77
CA GLU A 180 18.74 -4.84 6.71
C GLU A 180 19.82 -5.91 6.48
N ARG A 181 19.38 -7.15 6.23
CA ARG A 181 20.28 -8.28 6.02
C ARG A 181 20.69 -8.47 4.56
N GLY A 182 19.91 -7.93 3.63
CA GLY A 182 20.06 -8.18 2.19
C GLY A 182 19.76 -9.64 1.82
N GLU A 183 18.84 -10.27 2.54
CA GLU A 183 18.53 -11.70 2.40
C GLU A 183 17.05 -11.92 2.07
N GLU A 184 16.79 -12.76 1.06
CA GLU A 184 15.44 -13.27 0.82
C GLU A 184 15.02 -14.17 1.99
N ILE A 185 13.85 -13.88 2.57
CA ILE A 185 13.29 -14.66 3.68
C ILE A 185 12.10 -15.52 3.25
N ALA A 186 11.43 -15.18 2.15
CA ALA A 186 10.33 -15.95 1.59
C ALA A 186 10.15 -15.69 0.09
N ALA A 187 9.69 -16.71 -0.63
CA ALA A 187 9.21 -16.61 -2.01
C ALA A 187 7.81 -17.22 -2.08
N LEU A 188 6.85 -16.42 -2.54
CA LEU A 188 5.42 -16.75 -2.47
C LEU A 188 4.79 -16.67 -3.86
N PRO A 189 3.67 -17.37 -4.08
CA PRO A 189 3.02 -17.40 -5.39
C PRO A 189 2.73 -15.99 -5.92
N GLY A 190 2.88 -15.81 -7.23
CA GLY A 190 2.73 -14.50 -7.88
C GLY A 190 1.32 -13.97 -8.03
N GLY A 191 1.26 -12.73 -8.49
CA GLY A 191 0.04 -11.94 -8.66
C GLY A 191 -0.04 -10.76 -7.70
N TYR A 192 -1.04 -9.92 -7.90
CA TYR A 192 -1.33 -8.80 -7.01
C TYR A 192 -1.57 -9.30 -5.58
N ALA A 193 -0.96 -8.62 -4.60
CA ALA A 193 -1.04 -8.99 -3.20
C ALA A 193 -1.00 -7.73 -2.32
N VAL A 194 -1.40 -7.88 -1.07
CA VAL A 194 -1.17 -6.89 -0.01
C VAL A 194 -0.49 -7.59 1.15
N LEU A 195 0.60 -6.99 1.64
CA LEU A 195 1.27 -7.41 2.86
C LEU A 195 0.68 -6.63 4.04
N SER A 196 0.15 -7.33 5.04
CA SER A 196 -0.54 -6.72 6.18
C SER A 196 -0.17 -7.43 7.48
N PRO A 197 -0.14 -6.71 8.62
CA PRO A 197 -0.17 -7.36 9.92
C PRO A 197 -1.47 -8.15 10.10
N SER A 198 -1.35 -9.25 10.84
CA SER A 198 -2.43 -10.08 11.37
C SER A 198 -2.11 -10.41 12.84
N PRO A 199 -3.05 -11.02 13.60
CA PRO A 199 -2.82 -11.34 15.02
C PRO A 199 -1.60 -12.24 15.27
N ASP A 200 -1.28 -13.10 14.30
CA ASP A 200 -0.22 -14.11 14.41
C ASP A 200 1.08 -13.73 13.66
N GLY A 201 1.12 -12.56 13.02
CA GLY A 201 2.26 -12.08 12.25
C GLY A 201 1.87 -11.47 10.90
N LEU A 202 2.83 -11.28 10.01
CA LEU A 202 2.57 -10.75 8.67
C LEU A 202 1.92 -11.81 7.77
N VAL A 203 0.96 -11.38 6.97
CA VAL A 203 0.27 -12.20 5.98
C VAL A 203 0.22 -11.51 4.63
N LEU A 204 0.11 -12.32 3.59
CA LEU A 204 -0.21 -11.86 2.25
C LEU A 204 -1.66 -12.17 1.92
N VAL A 205 -2.37 -11.15 1.46
CA VAL A 205 -3.74 -11.26 0.96
C VAL A 205 -3.72 -11.11 -0.55
N GLN A 206 -4.20 -12.13 -1.26
CA GLN A 206 -4.09 -12.23 -2.71
C GLN A 206 -5.45 -12.53 -3.35
N PRO A 207 -5.90 -11.79 -4.38
CA PRO A 207 -7.00 -12.22 -5.23
C PRO A 207 -6.66 -13.53 -5.94
N GLY A 208 -7.55 -14.51 -5.82
CA GLY A 208 -7.45 -15.78 -6.53
C GLY A 208 -8.74 -16.14 -7.26
N PRO A 209 -8.72 -17.19 -8.10
CA PRO A 209 -9.90 -17.62 -8.88
C PRO A 209 -11.12 -18.03 -8.03
N ALA A 210 -10.89 -18.41 -6.77
CA ALA A 210 -11.91 -18.94 -5.86
C ALA A 210 -12.21 -18.00 -4.67
N GLY A 211 -11.65 -16.79 -4.65
CA GLY A 211 -11.74 -15.88 -3.52
C GLY A 211 -10.41 -15.20 -3.19
N LEU A 212 -10.37 -14.51 -2.05
CA LEU A 212 -9.14 -13.92 -1.53
C LEU A 212 -8.40 -14.96 -0.68
N ARG A 213 -7.16 -15.25 -1.02
CA ARG A 213 -6.31 -16.15 -0.23
C ARG A 213 -5.52 -15.33 0.79
N VAL A 214 -5.55 -15.76 2.04
CA VAL A 214 -4.68 -15.26 3.11
C VAL A 214 -3.61 -16.31 3.38
N THR A 215 -2.35 -15.94 3.20
CA THR A 215 -1.20 -16.86 3.34
C THR A 215 -0.18 -16.27 4.31
N GLY A 216 0.39 -17.10 5.17
CA GLY A 216 1.57 -16.74 5.98
C GLY A 216 2.82 -16.55 5.10
N LEU A 217 3.85 -15.90 5.65
CA LEU A 217 5.12 -15.74 4.94
C LEU A 217 5.87 -17.06 4.73
N ASP A 218 5.53 -18.10 5.48
CA ASP A 218 6.01 -19.48 5.29
C ASP A 218 5.30 -20.24 4.15
N GLY A 219 4.30 -19.61 3.53
CA GLY A 219 3.49 -20.20 2.46
C GLY A 219 2.29 -21.00 2.97
N GLU A 220 2.03 -21.05 4.28
CA GLU A 220 0.85 -21.72 4.84
C GLU A 220 -0.43 -20.95 4.46
N ALA A 221 -1.41 -21.65 3.89
CA ALA A 221 -2.72 -21.07 3.60
C ALA A 221 -3.56 -20.99 4.89
N LEU A 222 -3.76 -19.77 5.39
CA LEU A 222 -4.44 -19.50 6.66
C LEU A 222 -5.96 -19.39 6.48
N ALA A 223 -6.40 -18.74 5.40
CA ALA A 223 -7.81 -18.59 5.07
C ALA A 223 -8.06 -18.42 3.56
N VAL A 224 -9.29 -18.72 3.13
CA VAL A 224 -9.79 -18.39 1.80
C VAL A 224 -11.15 -17.71 1.98
N LEU A 225 -11.20 -16.41 1.69
CA LEU A 225 -12.41 -15.59 1.80
C LEU A 225 -13.20 -15.70 0.50
N GLU A 226 -14.41 -16.23 0.58
CA GLU A 226 -15.23 -16.47 -0.62
C GLU A 226 -15.67 -15.13 -1.22
N THR A 227 -15.37 -14.93 -2.51
CA THR A 227 -15.85 -13.78 -3.28
C THR A 227 -16.87 -14.24 -4.32
N PRO A 228 -17.90 -13.43 -4.62
CA PRO A 228 -18.88 -13.77 -5.66
C PRO A 228 -18.33 -13.67 -7.09
N GLY A 229 -17.14 -13.09 -7.26
CA GLY A 229 -16.46 -12.89 -8.53
C GLY A 229 -15.01 -12.44 -8.33
N PRO A 230 -14.25 -12.24 -9.43
CA PRO A 230 -12.87 -11.79 -9.36
C PRO A 230 -12.76 -10.39 -8.72
N SER A 231 -11.67 -10.17 -8.00
CA SER A 231 -11.34 -8.89 -7.37
C SER A 231 -10.07 -8.30 -7.97
N ASP A 232 -10.06 -6.98 -8.12
CA ASP A 232 -8.96 -6.28 -8.82
C ASP A 232 -8.05 -5.54 -7.87
N ARG A 233 -8.59 -5.16 -6.73
CA ARG A 233 -7.93 -4.39 -5.70
C ARG A 233 -8.33 -4.96 -4.35
N VAL A 234 -7.37 -5.00 -3.44
CA VAL A 234 -7.55 -5.49 -2.08
C VAL A 234 -6.85 -4.51 -1.16
N ALA A 235 -7.40 -4.33 0.03
CA ALA A 235 -6.71 -3.73 1.16
C ALA A 235 -6.87 -4.64 2.37
N ALA A 236 -5.88 -4.66 3.25
CA ALA A 236 -5.93 -5.41 4.48
C ALA A 236 -5.28 -4.62 5.60
N SER A 237 -5.77 -4.81 6.82
CA SER A 237 -5.22 -4.19 8.02
C SER A 237 -5.59 -4.98 9.27
N LEU A 238 -4.78 -4.85 10.31
CA LEU A 238 -5.12 -5.34 11.63
C LEU A 238 -6.00 -4.29 12.33
N VAL A 239 -7.28 -4.61 12.52
CA VAL A 239 -8.28 -3.73 13.15
C VAL A 239 -8.80 -4.43 14.40
N ASP A 240 -8.63 -3.80 15.56
CA ASP A 240 -9.06 -4.32 16.86
C ASP A 240 -8.62 -5.77 17.17
N GLY A 241 -7.46 -6.17 16.64
CA GLY A 241 -6.92 -7.52 16.82
C GLY A 241 -7.51 -8.58 15.89
N SER A 242 -8.27 -8.17 14.85
CA SER A 242 -8.73 -9.02 13.75
C SER A 242 -8.11 -8.54 12.44
N LEU A 243 -7.74 -9.48 11.56
CA LEU A 243 -7.36 -9.13 10.19
C LEU A 243 -8.61 -8.78 9.40
N MET A 244 -8.78 -7.50 9.08
CA MET A 244 -9.83 -7.03 8.19
C MET A 244 -9.31 -6.99 6.77
N VAL A 245 -10.11 -7.47 5.83
CA VAL A 245 -9.81 -7.48 4.40
C VAL A 245 -10.95 -6.81 3.65
N ALA A 246 -10.64 -5.92 2.71
CA ALA A 246 -11.59 -5.30 1.81
C ALA A 246 -11.17 -5.56 0.36
N ALA A 247 -12.13 -5.86 -0.52
CA ALA A 247 -11.84 -6.09 -1.93
C ALA A 247 -12.91 -5.49 -2.85
N ALA A 248 -12.45 -4.79 -3.87
CA ALA A 248 -13.30 -4.27 -4.94
C ALA A 248 -13.60 -5.40 -5.95
N LEU A 249 -14.88 -5.58 -6.28
CA LEU A 249 -15.31 -6.59 -7.24
C LEU A 249 -15.13 -6.05 -8.67
N ARG A 250 -14.47 -6.83 -9.54
CA ARG A 250 -14.27 -6.47 -10.96
C ARG A 250 -15.60 -6.29 -11.70
N ASP A 251 -16.54 -7.21 -11.44
CA ASP A 251 -17.81 -7.27 -12.17
C ASP A 251 -18.88 -6.32 -11.60
N GLU A 252 -18.64 -5.77 -10.40
CA GLU A 252 -19.50 -4.79 -9.73
C GLU A 252 -18.65 -3.61 -9.22
N PRO A 253 -18.16 -2.72 -10.09
CA PRO A 253 -17.08 -1.77 -9.77
C PRO A 253 -17.42 -0.72 -8.70
N GLY A 254 -18.71 -0.54 -8.35
CA GLY A 254 -19.16 0.32 -7.24
C GLY A 254 -19.38 -0.42 -5.92
N ILE A 255 -18.92 -1.67 -5.82
CA ILE A 255 -19.11 -2.53 -4.65
C ILE A 255 -17.76 -3.02 -4.13
N ILE A 256 -17.54 -2.78 -2.86
CA ILE A 256 -16.46 -3.38 -2.08
C ILE A 256 -17.10 -4.31 -1.05
N LEU A 257 -16.58 -5.53 -0.98
CA LEU A 257 -16.89 -6.45 0.11
C LEU A 257 -15.79 -6.37 1.15
N ALA A 258 -16.15 -6.50 2.42
CA ALA A 258 -15.18 -6.62 3.50
C ALA A 258 -15.47 -7.84 4.37
N TRP A 259 -14.41 -8.37 4.96
CA TRP A 259 -14.39 -9.56 5.81
C TRP A 259 -13.56 -9.27 7.06
N ASP A 260 -14.01 -9.81 8.19
CA ASP A 260 -13.08 -10.24 9.24
C ASP A 260 -12.55 -11.61 8.79
N ALA A 261 -11.24 -11.78 8.67
CA ALA A 261 -10.63 -13.00 8.15
C ALA A 261 -10.89 -14.25 9.02
N ALA A 262 -11.32 -14.07 10.28
CA ALA A 262 -11.82 -15.17 11.11
C ALA A 262 -13.17 -15.75 10.60
N SER A 263 -13.87 -15.02 9.72
CA SER A 263 -15.12 -15.41 9.08
C SER A 263 -14.95 -15.56 7.57
N LEU A 264 -15.43 -16.70 7.03
CA LEU A 264 -15.43 -16.93 5.58
C LEU A 264 -16.45 -16.04 4.83
N ALA A 265 -17.52 -15.63 5.52
CA ALA A 265 -18.57 -14.80 4.93
C ALA A 265 -18.25 -13.30 5.10
N PRO A 266 -18.59 -12.45 4.11
CA PRO A 266 -18.36 -11.02 4.20
C PRO A 266 -19.19 -10.40 5.35
N SER A 267 -18.54 -9.52 6.10
CA SER A 267 -19.15 -8.72 7.17
C SER A 267 -19.85 -7.48 6.60
N HIS A 268 -19.24 -6.82 5.61
CA HIS A 268 -19.78 -5.59 5.01
C HIS A 268 -19.86 -5.64 3.49
N ARG A 269 -20.82 -4.88 2.96
CA ARG A 269 -20.98 -4.53 1.56
C ARG A 269 -21.02 -3.01 1.45
N VAL A 270 -19.91 -2.43 1.06
CA VAL A 270 -19.72 -0.98 0.90
C VAL A 270 -20.12 -0.57 -0.51
N LYS A 271 -20.98 0.44 -0.61
CA LYS A 271 -21.40 1.04 -1.89
C LYS A 271 -20.63 2.31 -2.13
N VAL A 272 -20.03 2.39 -3.32
CA VAL A 272 -19.22 3.49 -3.83
C VAL A 272 -19.92 4.01 -5.11
N PRO A 273 -20.03 5.32 -5.34
CA PRO A 273 -20.80 5.89 -6.45
C PRO A 273 -20.08 5.77 -7.80
N ALA A 274 -18.78 5.49 -7.80
CA ALA A 274 -17.93 5.41 -8.98
C ALA A 274 -17.00 4.17 -8.91
N PRO A 275 -16.43 3.73 -10.05
CA PRO A 275 -15.43 2.67 -10.07
C PRO A 275 -14.24 2.96 -9.15
N VAL A 276 -13.76 1.92 -8.47
CA VAL A 276 -12.62 1.99 -7.56
C VAL A 276 -11.31 1.99 -8.35
N ASN A 277 -10.54 3.08 -8.22
CA ASN A 277 -9.19 3.18 -8.77
C ASN A 277 -8.19 2.48 -7.85
N ASP A 278 -8.34 2.74 -6.55
CA ASP A 278 -7.50 2.20 -5.48
C ASP A 278 -8.25 2.20 -4.13
N LEU A 279 -7.81 1.39 -3.18
CA LEU A 279 -8.35 1.39 -1.82
C LEU A 279 -7.29 1.04 -0.77
N ALA A 280 -7.47 1.59 0.42
CA ALA A 280 -6.61 1.34 1.57
C ALA A 280 -7.43 1.22 2.85
N LEU A 281 -7.00 0.38 3.77
CA LEU A 281 -7.71 0.10 5.03
C LEU A 281 -6.85 0.52 6.21
N ALA A 282 -7.33 1.49 6.97
CA ALA A 282 -6.64 1.99 8.15
C ALA A 282 -6.88 1.06 9.36
N PRO A 283 -5.96 1.03 10.36
CA PRO A 283 -6.07 0.20 11.57
C PRO A 283 -7.28 0.53 12.45
N ASP A 284 -7.89 1.68 12.26
CA ASP A 284 -9.12 2.10 12.95
C ASP A 284 -10.40 1.64 12.22
N GLY A 285 -10.27 0.75 11.23
CA GLY A 285 -11.36 0.22 10.42
C GLY A 285 -11.90 1.20 9.37
N THR A 286 -11.23 2.33 9.13
CA THR A 286 -11.59 3.24 8.02
C THR A 286 -11.12 2.66 6.70
N LEU A 287 -12.06 2.27 5.85
CA LEU A 287 -11.80 2.02 4.45
C LEU A 287 -11.77 3.35 3.70
N VAL A 288 -10.67 3.65 3.02
CA VAL A 288 -10.53 4.81 2.14
C VAL A 288 -10.51 4.33 0.69
N VAL A 289 -11.28 4.99 -0.17
CA VAL A 289 -11.49 4.58 -1.56
C VAL A 289 -11.24 5.75 -2.50
N ALA A 290 -10.30 5.57 -3.41
CA ALA A 290 -10.02 6.52 -4.49
C ALA A 290 -10.88 6.18 -5.72
N THR A 291 -11.52 7.19 -6.30
CA THR A 291 -12.35 7.06 -7.50
C THR A 291 -12.15 8.27 -8.41
N ASP A 292 -12.68 8.20 -9.62
CA ASP A 292 -12.68 9.34 -10.57
C ASP A 292 -13.54 10.54 -10.11
N GLU A 293 -14.39 10.36 -9.10
CA GLU A 293 -15.33 11.39 -8.65
C GLU A 293 -15.03 11.94 -7.26
N ALA A 294 -14.53 11.09 -6.35
CA ALA A 294 -14.23 11.46 -4.98
C ALA A 294 -13.19 10.53 -4.31
N LEU A 295 -12.57 11.06 -3.26
CA LEU A 295 -11.97 10.25 -2.20
C LEU A 295 -13.07 9.98 -1.18
N GLN A 296 -13.33 8.72 -0.89
CA GLN A 296 -14.43 8.31 -0.01
C GLN A 296 -13.93 7.54 1.21
N THR A 297 -14.74 7.56 2.27
CA THR A 297 -14.48 6.83 3.51
C THR A 297 -15.70 6.01 3.92
N ALA A 298 -15.47 4.80 4.44
CA ALA A 298 -16.48 3.98 5.08
C ALA A 298 -15.91 3.37 6.37
N ARG A 299 -16.69 3.38 7.44
CA ARG A 299 -16.32 2.72 8.70
C ARG A 299 -16.79 1.27 8.66
N LEU A 300 -15.85 0.34 8.81
CA LEU A 300 -16.10 -1.10 8.87
C LEU A 300 -16.17 -1.61 10.32
N CYS A 301 -15.66 -0.83 11.27
CA CYS A 301 -15.74 -1.10 12.70
C CYS A 301 -16.12 0.21 13.42
N GLY A 302 -16.74 0.11 14.59
CA GLY A 302 -17.26 1.24 15.37
C GLY A 302 -16.67 1.31 16.76
#